data_AF-A0A7S1K7I1-F1
#
_entry.id   AF-A0A7S1K7I1-F1
#
_cell.length_a   1.000
_cell.length_b   1.000
_cell.length_c   1.000
_cell.angle_alpha   90.00
_cell.angle_beta   90.00
_cell.angle_gamma   90.00
#
_symmetry.space_group_name_H-M   'P 1'
#
loop_
_entity.id
_entity.type
_entity.pdbx_description
1 polymer ?
#
loop_
_entity_poly.entity_id
_entity_poly.type
_entity_poly.pdbx_seq_one_letter_code
_entity_poly.pdbx_strand_id
1 'polypeptide(L)'
;QQQATQVAQTAARSAPTGIPKAHRDGGEPVPALYAVVEYIVNKFARLLPHEKCAHCKQPVIDAIKKGEKQADPAERAFCGHWFHSSCLEHVMTKPPFGMQCPGDGCDSRVFHPKWTSDVKTLERRWAAAQARQREVDDARDFLGL
;
A
#
# COMPACT_ATOMS: atom_id res chain seq x y z
N GLN A 1 -45.99 3.93 24.75
CA GLN A 1 -44.89 3.52 23.85
C GLN A 1 -43.79 4.60 23.68
N GLN A 2 -43.81 5.74 24.39
CA GLN A 2 -42.82 6.81 24.19
C GLN A 2 -41.64 6.84 25.20
N GLN A 3 -41.62 5.94 26.18
CA GLN A 3 -40.56 5.92 27.21
C GLN A 3 -39.31 5.11 26.82
N ALA A 4 -39.41 4.18 25.85
CA ALA A 4 -38.27 3.36 25.43
C ALA A 4 -37.23 4.14 24.60
N THR A 5 -37.65 5.21 23.91
CA THR A 5 -36.78 5.94 22.98
C THR A 5 -35.87 6.97 23.67
N GLN A 6 -36.17 7.38 24.91
CA GLN A 6 -35.37 8.38 25.62
C GLN A 6 -34.15 7.80 26.33
N VAL A 7 -34.15 6.50 26.64
CA VAL A 7 -33.04 5.83 27.34
C VAL A 7 -31.83 5.59 26.42
N ALA A 8 -32.05 5.51 25.09
CA ALA A 8 -30.97 5.32 24.11
C ALA A 8 -30.17 6.61 23.82
N GLN A 9 -30.74 7.79 24.08
CA GLN A 9 -30.10 9.08 23.75
C GLN A 9 -29.22 9.64 24.89
N THR A 10 -29.39 9.16 26.12
CA THR A 10 -28.59 9.61 27.27
C THR A 10 -27.24 8.88 27.39
N ALA A 11 -27.06 7.72 26.76
CA ALA A 11 -25.81 6.97 26.79
C ALA A 11 -24.70 7.51 25.86
N ALA A 12 -25.05 8.37 24.89
CA ALA A 12 -24.11 8.84 23.87
C ALA A 12 -23.39 10.16 24.21
N ARG A 13 -23.68 10.79 25.36
CA ARG A 13 -23.19 12.14 25.70
C ARG A 13 -22.02 12.19 26.70
N SER A 14 -21.50 11.06 27.14
CA SER A 14 -20.41 11.00 28.11
C SER A 14 -19.22 10.17 27.64
N ALA A 15 -18.81 10.33 26.39
CA ALA A 15 -17.47 9.92 25.97
C ALA A 15 -16.49 11.05 26.31
N PRO A 16 -15.51 10.85 27.21
CA PRO A 16 -14.51 11.87 27.48
C PRO A 16 -13.66 12.10 26.23
N THR A 17 -13.77 13.31 25.67
CA THR A 17 -13.01 13.83 24.52
C THR A 17 -11.59 14.22 24.91
N GLY A 18 -10.86 13.29 25.52
CA GLY A 18 -9.45 13.48 25.85
C GLY A 18 -8.69 12.20 25.59
N ILE A 19 -7.68 12.24 24.72
CA ILE A 19 -6.67 11.19 24.66
C ILE A 19 -5.94 11.22 26.00
N PRO A 20 -6.05 10.19 26.86
CA PRO A 20 -5.34 10.18 28.13
C PRO A 20 -3.83 10.21 27.85
N LYS A 21 -3.12 11.12 28.53
CA LYS A 21 -1.65 11.19 28.45
C LYS A 21 -1.09 9.83 28.85
N ALA A 22 -0.15 9.32 28.05
CA ALA A 22 0.46 8.01 28.23
C ALA A 22 0.93 7.82 29.68
N HIS A 23 0.30 6.87 30.37
CA HIS A 23 0.69 6.42 31.70
C HIS A 23 2.05 5.74 31.56
N ARG A 24 3.09 6.36 32.14
CA ARG A 24 4.48 5.88 32.09
C ARG A 24 4.82 4.85 33.17
N ASP A 25 3.86 4.49 34.01
CA ASP A 25 4.09 3.49 35.05
C ASP A 25 3.56 2.14 34.58
N GLY A 26 4.40 1.11 34.74
CA GLY A 26 4.26 -0.24 34.21
C GLY A 26 3.00 -0.98 34.66
N GLY A 27 1.87 -0.59 34.09
CA GLY A 27 0.64 -1.36 34.17
C GLY A 27 0.83 -2.71 33.51
N GLU A 28 0.20 -3.73 34.09
CA GLU A 28 0.20 -5.08 33.55
C GLU A 28 -0.39 -5.04 32.14
N PRO A 29 0.31 -5.55 31.11
CA PRO A 29 -0.12 -5.42 29.73
C PRO A 29 -1.49 -6.10 29.56
N VAL A 30 -2.49 -5.32 29.13
CA VAL A 30 -3.83 -5.84 28.88
C VAL A 30 -3.76 -6.86 27.74
N PRO A 31 -4.10 -8.15 27.96
CA PRO A 31 -3.92 -9.21 26.96
C PRO A 31 -4.65 -8.96 25.64
N ALA A 32 -5.70 -8.13 25.66
CA ALA A 32 -6.49 -7.78 24.46
C ALA A 32 -5.65 -7.14 23.35
N LEU A 33 -4.55 -6.44 23.68
CA LEU A 33 -3.67 -5.82 22.69
C LEU A 33 -2.47 -6.70 22.31
N TYR A 34 -2.21 -7.76 23.08
CA TYR A 34 -1.01 -8.57 22.91
C TYR A 34 -0.91 -9.14 21.49
N ALA A 35 -1.98 -9.76 20.99
CA ALA A 35 -1.99 -10.35 19.64
C ALA A 35 -1.69 -9.33 18.53
N VAL A 36 -2.22 -8.10 18.67
CA VAL A 36 -1.98 -7.03 17.70
C VAL A 36 -0.55 -6.51 17.79
N VAL A 37 -0.06 -6.25 19.01
CA VAL A 37 1.31 -5.76 19.22
C VAL A 37 2.33 -6.81 18.80
N GLU A 38 2.11 -8.08 19.13
CA GLU A 38 2.95 -9.20 18.72
C GLU A 38 3.03 -9.27 17.19
N TYR A 39 1.89 -9.18 16.49
CA TYR A 39 1.86 -9.15 15.03
C TYR A 39 2.65 -7.96 14.48
N ILE A 40 2.39 -6.73 14.97
CA ILE A 40 3.07 -5.53 14.47
C ILE A 40 4.58 -5.64 14.71
N VAL A 41 5.02 -6.07 15.89
CA VAL A 41 6.45 -6.14 16.20
C VAL A 41 7.13 -7.26 15.41
N ASN A 42 6.59 -8.48 15.45
CA ASN A 42 7.26 -9.67 14.96
C ASN A 42 6.97 -10.01 13.50
N LYS A 43 5.83 -9.59 12.96
CA LYS A 43 5.43 -9.85 11.58
C LYS A 43 5.52 -8.61 10.67
N PHE A 44 5.77 -7.43 11.24
CA PHE A 44 5.88 -6.21 10.45
C PHE A 44 7.17 -5.43 10.74
N ALA A 45 7.31 -4.80 11.90
CA ALA A 45 8.39 -3.87 12.20
C ALA A 45 9.80 -4.50 12.13
N ARG A 46 9.93 -5.76 12.57
CA ARG A 46 11.20 -6.51 12.50
C ARG A 46 11.47 -7.10 11.12
N LEU A 47 10.45 -7.39 10.33
CA LEU A 47 10.61 -8.04 9.02
C LEU A 47 10.82 -7.03 7.90
N LEU A 48 10.05 -5.94 7.90
CA LEU A 48 10.02 -4.95 6.82
C LEU A 48 11.41 -4.41 6.39
N PRO A 49 12.37 -4.13 7.29
CA PRO A 49 13.72 -3.72 6.89
C PRO A 49 14.50 -4.77 6.08
N HIS A 50 14.10 -6.03 6.17
CA HIS A 50 14.70 -7.17 5.46
C HIS A 50 13.85 -7.65 4.28
N GLU A 51 12.63 -7.14 4.13
CA GLU A 51 11.74 -7.49 3.03
C GLU A 51 12.29 -6.99 1.71
N LYS A 52 12.18 -7.84 0.69
CA LYS A 52 12.60 -7.53 -0.68
C LYS A 52 11.38 -7.19 -1.51
N CYS A 53 11.55 -6.25 -2.43
CA CYS A 53 10.56 -5.95 -3.45
C CYS A 53 10.29 -7.20 -4.30
N ALA A 54 9.03 -7.61 -4.42
CA ALA A 54 8.67 -8.81 -5.17
C ALA A 54 8.97 -8.70 -6.68
N HIS A 55 9.09 -7.48 -7.22
CA HIS A 55 9.42 -7.23 -8.62
C HIS A 55 10.94 -7.20 -8.89
N CYS A 56 11.68 -6.27 -8.29
CA CYS A 56 13.12 -6.07 -8.57
C CYS A 56 14.06 -6.87 -7.63
N LYS A 57 13.51 -7.53 -6.61
CA LYS A 57 14.22 -8.35 -5.61
C LYS A 57 15.26 -7.60 -4.76
N GLN A 58 15.31 -6.27 -4.83
CA GLN A 58 16.11 -5.41 -3.95
C GLN A 58 15.37 -5.10 -2.63
N PRO A 59 16.07 -4.70 -1.55
CA PRO A 59 15.42 -4.27 -0.31
C PRO A 59 14.36 -3.19 -0.58
N VAL A 60 13.16 -3.36 0.00
CA VAL A 60 12.07 -2.41 -0.25
C VAL A 60 12.26 -1.09 0.51
N ILE A 61 13.01 -1.13 1.62
CA ILE A 61 13.42 0.06 2.38
C ILE A 61 14.94 0.15 2.32
N ASP A 62 15.43 1.30 1.88
CA ASP A 62 16.86 1.62 1.91
C ASP A 62 17.34 1.85 3.36
N ALA A 63 18.65 1.74 3.60
CA ALA A 63 19.21 2.07 4.92
C ALA A 63 18.82 3.51 5.31
N ILE A 64 17.90 3.65 6.27
CA ILE A 64 17.33 4.92 6.68
C ILE A 64 18.45 5.80 7.25
N LYS A 65 18.87 6.82 6.49
CA LYS A 65 19.73 7.89 7.01
C LYS A 65 18.87 8.88 7.77
N LYS A 66 19.35 9.30 8.94
CA LYS A 66 18.59 10.19 9.84
C LYS A 66 18.25 11.51 9.13
N GLY A 67 16.96 11.80 8.97
CA GLY A 67 16.45 13.05 8.38
C GLY A 67 16.18 12.99 6.87
N GLU A 68 16.52 11.91 6.19
CA GLU A 68 16.20 11.72 4.77
C GLU A 68 14.88 10.95 4.61
N LYS A 69 14.04 11.40 3.69
CA LYS A 69 12.86 10.64 3.26
C LYS A 69 13.29 9.62 2.22
N GLN A 70 12.71 8.43 2.29
CA GLN A 70 12.90 7.43 1.23
C GLN A 70 12.39 8.00 -0.10
N ALA A 71 13.21 7.89 -1.15
CA ALA A 71 12.87 8.43 -2.47
C ALA A 71 11.68 7.69 -3.11
N ASP A 72 11.64 6.37 -2.96
CA ASP A 72 10.56 5.53 -3.46
C ASP A 72 9.89 4.75 -2.30
N PRO A 73 8.69 5.14 -1.86
CA PRO A 73 8.02 4.52 -0.72
C PRO A 73 7.74 3.02 -0.93
N ALA A 74 7.80 2.26 0.16
CA ALA A 74 7.34 0.87 0.17
C ALA A 74 5.80 0.80 0.13
N GLU A 75 5.25 0.08 -0.84
CA GLU A 75 3.81 -0.18 -0.99
C GLU A 75 3.55 -1.68 -0.81
N ARG A 76 2.39 -2.02 -0.23
CA ARG A 76 2.01 -3.41 0.05
C ARG A 76 0.85 -3.83 -0.84
N ALA A 77 1.06 -4.80 -1.72
CA ALA A 77 -0.03 -5.37 -2.52
C ALA A 77 -1.00 -6.16 -1.64
N PHE A 78 -2.21 -6.40 -2.15
CA PHE A 78 -3.26 -7.13 -1.42
C PHE A 78 -2.86 -8.58 -1.07
N CYS A 79 -2.02 -9.21 -1.89
CA CYS A 79 -1.44 -10.53 -1.58
C CYS A 79 -0.43 -10.51 -0.42
N GLY A 80 -0.13 -9.32 0.13
CA GLY A 80 0.75 -9.15 1.29
C GLY A 80 2.22 -8.86 0.94
N HIS A 81 2.63 -9.05 -0.31
CA HIS A 81 3.99 -8.80 -0.79
C HIS A 81 4.32 -7.31 -0.91
N TRP A 82 5.58 -6.98 -0.65
CA TRP A 82 6.11 -5.62 -0.68
C TRP A 82 6.68 -5.26 -2.05
N PHE A 83 6.53 -4.01 -2.43
CA PHE A 83 7.05 -3.44 -3.66
C PHE A 83 7.54 -2.01 -3.41
N HIS A 84 8.51 -1.54 -4.19
CA HIS A 84 8.70 -0.10 -4.34
C HIS A 84 7.48 0.49 -5.06
N SER A 85 7.09 1.73 -4.77
CA SER A 85 5.93 2.36 -5.39
C SER A 85 6.06 2.40 -6.92
N SER A 86 7.26 2.72 -7.44
CA SER A 86 7.53 2.70 -8.89
C SER A 86 7.44 1.29 -9.51
N CYS A 87 7.92 0.28 -8.78
CA CYS A 87 7.86 -1.12 -9.21
C CYS A 87 6.42 -1.62 -9.27
N LEU A 88 5.61 -1.30 -8.25
CA LEU A 88 4.21 -1.66 -8.22
C LEU A 88 3.42 -0.95 -9.32
N GLU A 89 3.70 0.34 -9.55
CA GLU A 89 3.11 1.09 -10.65
C GLU A 89 3.45 0.44 -11.99
N HIS A 90 4.71 0.05 -12.22
CA HIS A 90 5.12 -0.65 -13.44
C HIS A 90 4.28 -1.92 -13.65
N VAL A 91 4.19 -2.78 -12.64
CA VAL A 91 3.44 -4.05 -12.70
C VAL A 91 1.93 -3.81 -12.93
N MET A 92 1.37 -2.74 -12.38
CA MET A 92 -0.07 -2.45 -12.46
C MET A 92 -0.48 -1.68 -13.73
N THR A 93 0.44 -0.94 -14.36
CA THR A 93 0.11 0.01 -15.45
C THR A 93 0.76 -0.30 -16.78
N LYS A 94 1.72 -1.23 -16.84
CA LYS A 94 2.37 -1.67 -18.08
C LYS A 94 1.99 -3.12 -18.40
N PRO A 95 1.97 -3.50 -19.68
CA PRO A 95 1.72 -4.89 -20.07
C PRO A 95 2.89 -5.79 -19.64
N PRO A 96 2.64 -7.08 -19.34
CA PRO A 96 1.36 -7.79 -19.41
C PRO A 96 0.43 -7.47 -18.22
N PHE A 97 -0.80 -7.04 -18.51
CA PHE A 97 -1.75 -6.62 -17.47
C PHE A 97 -2.32 -7.80 -16.69
N GLY A 98 -2.53 -7.59 -15.40
CA GLY A 98 -3.20 -8.58 -14.57
C GLY A 98 -2.37 -9.83 -14.28
N MET A 99 -1.05 -9.72 -14.38
CA MET A 99 -0.13 -10.80 -14.04
C MET A 99 -0.24 -11.22 -12.57
N GLN A 100 0.18 -12.45 -12.31
CA GLN A 100 0.35 -12.96 -10.96
C GLN A 100 1.50 -12.25 -10.27
N CYS A 101 1.46 -12.24 -8.94
CA CYS A 101 2.52 -11.66 -8.14
C CYS A 101 3.85 -12.38 -8.43
N PRO A 102 4.93 -11.65 -8.76
CA PRO A 102 6.25 -12.25 -8.95
C PRO A 102 6.92 -12.70 -7.63
N GLY A 103 6.21 -12.60 -6.50
CA GLY A 103 6.67 -13.09 -5.21
C GLY A 103 6.75 -14.61 -5.19
N ASP A 104 7.75 -15.14 -4.49
CA ASP A 104 8.06 -16.56 -4.52
C ASP A 104 6.92 -17.36 -3.83
N GLY A 105 6.30 -18.28 -4.58
CA GLY A 105 5.15 -19.07 -4.09
C GLY A 105 3.82 -18.31 -4.04
N CYS A 106 3.68 -17.20 -4.78
CA CYS A 106 2.44 -16.43 -4.83
C CYS A 106 1.70 -16.57 -6.16
N ASP A 107 0.54 -17.22 -6.14
CA ASP A 107 -0.32 -17.37 -7.32
C ASP A 107 -1.43 -16.30 -7.41
N SER A 108 -1.42 -15.34 -6.47
CA SER A 108 -2.43 -14.29 -6.41
C SER A 108 -2.16 -13.21 -7.46
N ARG A 109 -3.22 -12.73 -8.12
CA ARG A 109 -3.15 -11.55 -8.99
C ARG A 109 -2.72 -10.32 -8.20
N VAL A 110 -1.81 -9.52 -8.76
CA VAL A 110 -1.40 -8.27 -8.11
C VAL A 110 -2.58 -7.30 -8.10
N PHE A 111 -2.88 -6.76 -6.92
CA PHE A 111 -3.94 -5.78 -6.71
C PHE A 111 -3.53 -4.77 -5.66
N HIS A 112 -3.85 -3.50 -5.91
CA HIS A 112 -3.67 -2.41 -4.96
C HIS A 112 -4.70 -1.30 -5.23
N PRO A 113 -5.35 -0.73 -4.20
CA PRO A 113 -6.49 0.19 -4.36
C PRO A 113 -6.15 1.50 -5.10
N LYS A 114 -4.87 1.91 -5.12
CA LYS A 114 -4.41 3.12 -5.83
C LYS A 114 -4.46 2.99 -7.35
N TRP A 115 -4.46 1.77 -7.90
CA TRP A 115 -4.48 1.52 -9.35
C TRP A 115 -5.71 0.72 -9.77
N THR A 116 -6.19 0.97 -10.99
CA THR A 116 -7.31 0.20 -11.55
C THR A 116 -6.86 -1.21 -11.90
N SER A 117 -7.71 -2.19 -11.61
CA SER A 117 -7.49 -3.60 -11.92
C SER A 117 -8.16 -4.07 -13.22
N ASP A 118 -8.94 -3.18 -13.87
CA ASP A 118 -9.66 -3.47 -15.11
C ASP A 118 -8.70 -3.50 -16.31
N VAL A 119 -8.48 -4.71 -16.83
CA VAL A 119 -7.56 -4.97 -17.94
C VAL A 119 -7.95 -4.19 -19.19
N LYS A 120 -9.25 -4.14 -19.54
CA LYS A 120 -9.69 -3.46 -20.77
C LYS A 120 -9.40 -1.97 -20.73
N THR A 121 -9.56 -1.35 -19.56
CA THR A 121 -9.22 0.07 -19.38
C THR A 121 -7.71 0.30 -19.44
N LEU A 122 -6.90 -0.59 -18.87
CA LEU A 122 -5.44 -0.51 -18.95
C LEU A 122 -4.94 -0.68 -20.39
N GLU A 123 -5.43 -1.69 -21.10
CA GLU A 123 -5.11 -1.93 -22.52
C GLU A 123 -5.45 -0.72 -23.39
N ARG A 124 -6.65 -0.15 -23.21
CA ARG A 124 -7.07 1.06 -23.94
C ARG A 124 -6.15 2.25 -23.64
N ARG A 125 -5.81 2.49 -22.37
CA ARG A 125 -4.90 3.58 -21.97
C ARG A 125 -3.51 3.38 -22.54
N TRP A 126 -3.00 2.16 -22.51
CA TRP A 126 -1.69 1.81 -23.03
C TRP A 126 -1.63 1.94 -24.55
N ALA A 127 -2.63 1.45 -25.27
CA ALA A 127 -2.73 1.61 -26.72
C ALA A 127 -2.78 3.09 -27.13
N ALA A 128 -3.55 3.91 -26.41
CA ALA A 128 -3.60 5.36 -26.64
C ALA A 128 -2.26 6.04 -26.35
N ALA A 129 -1.59 5.66 -25.25
CA ALA A 129 -0.26 6.18 -24.92
C ALA A 129 0.78 5.79 -25.98
N GLN A 130 0.75 4.54 -26.48
CA GLN A 130 1.62 4.11 -27.57
C GLN A 130 1.34 4.86 -28.88
N ALA A 131 0.07 5.06 -29.24
CA ALA A 131 -0.29 5.81 -30.45
C ALA A 131 0.24 7.24 -30.39
N ARG A 132 0.05 7.92 -29.25
CA ARG A 132 0.61 9.26 -29.02
C ARG A 132 2.13 9.29 -29.08
N GLN A 133 2.80 8.29 -28.52
CA GLN A 133 4.26 8.22 -28.56
C GLN A 133 4.76 8.08 -30.01
N ARG A 134 4.08 7.26 -30.83
CA ARG A 134 4.40 7.13 -32.27
C ARG A 134 4.21 8.43 -33.02
N GLU A 135 3.12 9.17 -32.77
CA GLU A 135 2.92 10.50 -33.38
C GLU A 135 4.05 11.48 -33.03
N VAL A 136 4.52 11.44 -31.76
CA VAL A 136 5.65 12.27 -31.31
C VAL A 136 6.94 11.84 -31.98
N ASP A 137 7.20 10.54 -32.08
CA ASP A 137 8.40 10.00 -32.70
C ASP A 137 8.41 10.30 -34.22
N ASP A 138 7.28 10.14 -34.91
CA ASP A 138 7.13 10.50 -36.33
C ASP A 138 7.35 12.02 -36.56
N ALA A 139 6.87 12.86 -35.65
CA ALA A 139 7.10 14.31 -35.71
C ALA A 139 8.58 14.67 -35.46
N ARG A 140 9.27 13.97 -34.56
CA ARG A 140 10.70 14.14 -34.32
C ARG A 140 11.52 13.72 -35.53
N ASP A 141 11.19 12.59 -36.14
CA ASP A 141 11.82 12.10 -37.36
C ASP A 141 11.61 13.08 -38.51
N PHE A 142 10.40 13.64 -38.66
CA PHE A 142 10.10 14.67 -39.66
C PHE A 142 10.93 15.96 -39.45
N LEU A 143 11.20 16.33 -38.20
CA LEU A 143 12.00 17.51 -37.84
C LEU A 143 13.52 17.23 -37.78
N GLY A 144 13.96 15.99 -37.94
CA GLY A 144 15.36 15.57 -37.87
C GLY A 144 15.98 15.67 -36.47
N LEU A 145 15.19 15.39 -35.40
CA LEU A 145 15.56 15.55 -33.98
C LEU A 145 15.78 14.25 -33.19
#